data_AF-A0A820NZS6-F1
#
_entry.id   AF-A0A820NZS6-F1
#
_cell.length_a   1.000
_cell.length_b   1.000
_cell.length_c   1.000
_cell.angle_alpha   90.00
_cell.angle_beta   90.00
_cell.angle_gamma   90.00
#
_symmetry.space_group_name_H-M   'P 1'
#
loop_
_entity.id
_entity.type
_entity.pdbx_description
1 polymer ?
#
loop_
_entity_poly.entity_id
_entity_poly.type
_entity_poly.pdbx_seq_one_letter_code
_entity_poly.pdbx_strand_id
1 'polypeptide(L)'
;FAIHTLCNQSTDFIRLKLLSADQIYELETHVLPDMYTRLRPNLVALVDAFDLHDFELNSCLGRYDGEVYEALMERARLNPSNRHRVHPVWLSIKQGTLSKL
;
A
#
# COMPACT_ATOMS: atom_id res chain seq x y z
N PHE A 1 17.92 -5.45 -0.09
CA PHE A 1 18.09 -4.76 -1.39
C PHE A 1 18.79 -5.64 -2.41
N ALA A 2 20.10 -5.92 -2.29
CA ALA A 2 20.87 -6.65 -3.32
C ALA A 2 20.25 -8.00 -3.74
N ILE A 3 19.91 -8.88 -2.78
CA ILE A 3 19.32 -10.19 -3.08
C ILE A 3 17.93 -10.04 -3.74
N HIS A 4 17.10 -9.13 -3.25
CA HIS A 4 15.78 -8.86 -3.85
C HIS A 4 15.91 -8.40 -5.31
N THR A 5 16.83 -7.48 -5.59
CA THR A 5 17.09 -7.01 -6.96
C THR A 5 17.62 -8.13 -7.84
N LEU A 6 18.52 -8.97 -7.31
CA LEU A 6 19.05 -10.13 -8.02
C LEU A 6 17.96 -11.12 -8.41
N CYS A 7 17.04 -11.47 -7.49
CA CYS A 7 15.90 -12.33 -7.79
C CYS A 7 14.97 -11.70 -8.84
N ASN A 8 14.68 -10.40 -8.71
CA ASN A 8 13.83 -9.68 -9.65
C ASN A 8 14.45 -9.52 -11.06
N GLN A 9 15.79 -9.53 -11.15
CA GLN A 9 16.55 -9.45 -12.40
C GLN A 9 17.29 -10.77 -12.70
N SER A 10 16.75 -11.90 -12.24
CA SER A 10 17.37 -13.23 -12.29
C SER A 10 17.77 -13.70 -13.69
N THR A 11 17.01 -13.28 -14.70
CA THR A 11 17.21 -13.64 -16.12
C THR A 11 18.64 -13.40 -16.61
N ASP A 12 19.24 -12.25 -16.30
CA ASP A 12 20.58 -11.93 -16.81
C ASP A 12 21.67 -12.77 -16.14
N PHE A 13 21.50 -13.08 -14.84
CA PHE A 13 22.43 -13.94 -14.10
C PHE A 13 22.40 -15.40 -14.58
N ILE A 14 21.21 -15.90 -14.94
CA ILE A 14 21.05 -17.22 -15.53
C ILE A 14 21.65 -17.26 -16.94
N ARG A 15 21.41 -16.22 -17.77
CA ARG A 15 21.95 -16.14 -19.13
C ARG A 15 23.47 -16.11 -19.16
N LEU A 16 24.08 -15.38 -18.21
CA LEU A 16 25.54 -15.32 -18.05
C LEU A 16 26.11 -16.58 -17.36
N LYS A 17 25.27 -17.56 -17.01
CA LYS A 17 25.65 -18.79 -16.28
C LYS A 17 26.38 -18.51 -14.97
N LEU A 18 26.08 -17.37 -14.34
CA LEU A 18 26.64 -17.00 -13.04
C LEU A 18 25.90 -17.69 -11.90
N LEU A 19 24.60 -17.94 -12.08
CA LEU A 19 23.73 -18.62 -11.12
C LEU A 19 22.82 -19.62 -11.85
N SER A 20 22.49 -20.73 -11.17
CA SER A 20 21.51 -21.69 -11.66
C SER A 20 20.09 -21.31 -11.27
N ALA A 21 19.10 -21.86 -11.98
CA ALA A 21 17.68 -21.67 -11.64
C ALA A 21 17.37 -22.19 -10.21
N ASP A 22 17.98 -23.31 -9.81
CA ASP A 22 17.79 -23.89 -8.48
C ASP A 22 18.34 -22.99 -7.37
N GLN A 23 19.49 -22.34 -7.60
CA GLN A 23 20.06 -21.38 -6.65
C GLN A 23 19.17 -20.16 -6.48
N ILE A 24 18.60 -19.66 -7.58
CA ILE A 24 17.66 -18.53 -7.51
C ILE A 24 16.38 -18.94 -6.78
N TYR A 25 15.89 -20.16 -7.03
CA TYR A 25 14.74 -20.70 -6.31
C TYR A 25 15.00 -20.81 -4.79
N GLU A 26 16.17 -21.28 -4.36
CA GLU A 26 16.52 -21.31 -2.92
C GLU A 26 16.61 -19.90 -2.32
N LEU A 27 17.18 -18.94 -3.05
CA LEU A 27 17.26 -17.55 -2.59
C LEU A 27 15.87 -16.93 -2.39
N GLU A 28 14.93 -17.23 -3.28
CA GLU A 28 13.55 -16.73 -3.21
C GLU A 28 12.72 -17.42 -2.13
N THR A 29 12.86 -18.72 -1.96
CA THR A 29 12.01 -19.51 -1.05
C THR A 29 12.50 -19.53 0.38
N HIS A 30 13.80 -19.41 0.63
CA HIS A 30 14.37 -19.55 1.97
C HIS A 30 15.08 -18.26 2.42
N VAL A 31 16.07 -17.81 1.65
CA VAL A 31 16.97 -16.74 2.12
C VAL A 31 16.25 -15.40 2.23
N LEU A 32 15.45 -15.02 1.23
CA LEU A 32 14.69 -13.76 1.26
C LEU A 32 13.65 -13.73 2.39
N PRO A 33 12.78 -14.75 2.56
CA PRO A 33 11.83 -14.80 3.67
C PRO A 33 12.50 -14.75 5.05
N ASP A 34 13.64 -15.42 5.24
CA ASP A 34 14.38 -15.40 6.51
C ASP A 34 14.97 -14.01 6.79
N MET A 35 15.43 -13.30 5.77
CA MET A 35 15.87 -11.91 5.91
C MET A 35 14.70 -10.98 6.26
N TYR A 36 13.55 -11.12 5.59
CA TYR A 36 12.37 -10.32 5.90
C TYR A 36 11.85 -10.58 7.30
N THR A 37 11.91 -11.83 7.77
CA THR A 37 11.51 -12.18 9.14
C THR A 37 12.40 -11.50 10.17
N ARG A 38 13.71 -11.45 9.94
CA ARG A 38 14.67 -10.73 10.81
C ARG A 38 14.49 -9.20 10.76
N LEU A 39 14.08 -8.66 9.62
CA LEU A 39 13.84 -7.22 9.46
C LEU A 39 12.51 -6.77 10.09
N ARG A 40 11.48 -7.63 10.04
CA ARG A 40 10.10 -7.33 10.48
C ARG A 40 9.97 -6.60 11.81
N PRO A 41 10.62 -7.00 12.92
CA PRO A 41 10.45 -6.31 14.22
C PRO A 41 10.94 -4.86 14.21
N ASN A 42 11.88 -4.51 13.33
CA ASN A 42 12.47 -3.17 13.27
C ASN A 42 11.80 -2.27 12.21
N LEU A 43 10.85 -2.78 11.42
CA LEU A 43 10.28 -2.03 10.29
C LEU A 43 9.59 -0.73 10.72
N VAL A 44 8.85 -0.76 11.84
CA VAL A 44 8.16 0.43 12.37
C VAL A 44 9.18 1.49 12.77
N ALA A 45 10.19 1.11 13.57
CA ALA A 45 11.26 2.03 13.97
C ALA A 45 12.06 2.59 12.77
N LEU A 46 12.24 1.81 11.71
CA LEU A 46 12.93 2.26 10.49
C LEU A 46 12.11 3.28 9.70
N VAL A 47 10.78 3.15 9.66
CA VAL A 47 9.93 4.17 9.02
C VAL A 47 9.75 5.39 9.90
N ASP A 48 9.72 5.21 11.22
CA ASP A 48 9.67 6.31 12.20
C ASP A 48 10.94 7.16 12.18
N ALA A 49 12.10 6.57 11.85
CA ALA A 49 13.37 7.29 11.73
C ALA A 49 13.39 8.37 10.63
N PHE A 50 12.42 8.38 9.71
CA PHE A 50 12.25 9.49 8.77
C PHE A 50 11.64 10.75 9.40
N ASP A 51 11.12 10.66 10.63
CA ASP A 51 10.58 11.76 11.43
C ASP A 51 9.57 12.63 10.68
N LEU A 52 8.69 11.97 9.89
CA LEU A 52 7.65 12.64 9.12
C LEU A 52 6.44 12.91 10.01
N HIS A 53 6.09 14.18 10.16
CA HIS A 53 4.90 14.54 10.93
C HIS A 53 3.63 14.14 10.18
N ASP A 54 2.58 13.69 10.90
CA ASP A 54 1.24 13.42 10.36
C ASP A 54 0.68 14.51 9.43
N PHE A 55 1.02 15.78 9.67
CA PHE A 55 0.62 16.89 8.80
C PHE A 55 1.26 16.81 7.41
N GLU A 56 2.55 16.47 7.35
CA GLU A 56 3.31 16.31 6.11
C GLU A 56 2.92 15.01 5.40
N LEU A 57 2.73 13.94 6.16
CA LEU A 57 2.36 12.63 5.65
C LEU A 57 0.92 12.60 5.12
N ASN A 58 0.00 13.38 5.72
CA ASN A 58 -1.41 13.55 5.33
C ASN A 58 -2.10 12.22 4.96
N SER A 59 -1.82 11.17 5.73
CA SER A 59 -2.32 9.81 5.49
C SER A 59 -3.09 9.31 6.70
N CYS A 60 -4.35 8.90 6.50
CA CYS A 60 -5.12 8.25 7.57
C CYS A 60 -4.58 6.86 7.94
N LEU A 61 -3.96 6.17 6.99
CA LEU A 61 -3.40 4.82 7.21
C LEU A 61 -2.02 4.86 7.87
N GLY A 62 -1.27 5.95 7.66
CA GLY A 62 0.10 6.12 8.15
C GLY A 62 0.19 6.95 9.43
N ARG A 63 -0.91 7.12 10.18
CA ARG A 63 -0.90 7.93 11.40
C ARG A 63 0.02 7.35 12.46
N TYR A 64 0.76 8.23 13.13
CA TYR A 64 1.68 7.84 14.19
C TYR A 64 0.97 7.22 15.41
N ASP A 65 -0.25 7.67 15.74
CA ASP A 65 -1.01 7.18 16.90
C ASP A 65 -1.66 5.80 16.69
N GLY A 66 -1.67 5.28 15.46
CA GLY A 66 -2.28 3.99 15.13
C GLY A 66 -3.81 3.99 15.07
N GLU A 67 -4.48 5.13 15.29
CA GLU A 67 -5.94 5.26 15.29
C GLU A 67 -6.49 5.41 13.84
N VAL A 68 -6.20 4.40 13.03
CA VAL A 68 -6.43 4.40 11.59
C VAL A 68 -7.92 4.38 11.22
N TYR A 69 -8.71 3.57 11.92
CA TYR A 69 -10.11 3.33 11.54
C TYR A 69 -10.99 4.55 11.78
N GLU A 70 -10.83 5.23 12.91
CA GLU A 70 -11.58 6.44 13.21
C GLU A 70 -11.19 7.57 12.26
N ALA A 71 -9.89 7.77 12.01
CA ALA A 71 -9.42 8.76 11.06
C ALA A 71 -9.95 8.53 9.62
N LEU A 72 -10.01 7.28 9.18
CA LEU A 72 -10.62 6.92 7.89
C LEU A 72 -12.11 7.24 7.85
N MET A 73 -12.83 6.91 8.93
CA MET A 73 -14.26 7.17 9.03
C MET A 73 -14.56 8.67 9.05
N GLU A 74 -13.81 9.47 9.80
CA GLU A 74 -13.92 10.92 9.81
C GLU A 74 -13.66 11.51 8.43
N ARG A 75 -12.59 11.08 7.76
CA ARG A 75 -12.26 11.56 6.41
C ARG A 75 -13.34 11.18 5.39
N ALA A 76 -13.93 9.98 5.52
CA ALA A 76 -15.06 9.59 4.69
C ALA A 76 -16.31 10.45 4.95
N ARG A 77 -16.62 10.79 6.21
CA ARG A 77 -17.75 11.66 6.57
C ARG A 77 -17.59 13.08 6.03
N LEU A 78 -16.36 13.61 6.03
CA LEU A 78 -16.05 14.94 5.51
C LEU A 78 -16.14 15.04 3.98
N ASN A 79 -16.18 13.91 3.26
CA ASN A 79 -16.28 13.90 1.82
C ASN A 79 -17.56 14.61 1.34
N PRO A 80 -17.48 15.61 0.44
CA PRO A 80 -18.65 16.33 -0.07
C PRO A 80 -19.75 15.44 -0.64
N SER A 81 -19.40 14.30 -1.22
CA SER A 81 -20.35 13.34 -1.79
C SER A 81 -21.24 12.68 -0.74
N ASN A 82 -20.77 12.61 0.51
CA ASN A 82 -21.47 11.96 1.63
C ASN A 82 -22.35 12.93 2.43
N ARG A 83 -22.45 14.20 2.02
CA ARG A 83 -23.32 15.20 2.67
C ARG A 83 -24.80 14.83 2.64
N HIS A 84 -25.22 14.12 1.61
CA HIS A 84 -26.60 13.70 1.44
C HIS A 84 -26.68 12.18 1.53
N ARG A 85 -27.64 11.66 2.30
CA ARG A 85 -27.92 10.21 2.39
C ARG A 85 -28.22 9.60 1.02
N VAL A 86 -28.78 10.39 0.11
CA VAL A 86 -29.09 10.01 -1.26
C VAL A 86 -28.51 11.09 -2.17
N HIS A 87 -27.69 10.68 -3.14
CA HIS A 87 -27.08 11.62 -4.06
C HIS A 87 -28.16 12.32 -4.92
N PRO A 88 -28.11 13.65 -5.12
CA PRO A 88 -29.13 14.38 -5.89
C PRO A 88 -29.37 13.83 -7.30
N VAL A 89 -28.33 13.32 -7.96
CA VAL A 89 -28.44 12.66 -9.27
C VAL A 89 -29.40 11.48 -9.25
N TRP A 90 -29.38 10.66 -8.18
CA TRP A 90 -30.31 9.54 -8.06
C TRP A 90 -31.75 10.01 -7.92
N LEU A 91 -31.99 11.11 -7.20
CA LEU A 91 -33.32 11.70 -7.09
C LEU A 91 -33.83 12.18 -8.44
N SER A 92 -32.97 12.85 -9.22
CA SER A 92 -33.32 13.35 -10.55
C SER A 92 -33.56 12.22 -11.58
N ILE A 93 -32.87 11.08 -11.45
CA ILE A 93 -33.15 9.87 -12.23
C ILE A 93 -34.51 9.30 -11.82
N LYS A 94 -34.76 9.12 -10.52
CA LYS A 94 -36.02 8.58 -10.00
C LYS A 94 -37.24 9.45 -10.35
N GLN A 95 -37.05 10.77 -10.41
CA GLN A 95 -38.09 11.75 -10.76
C GLN A 95 -38.27 11.93 -12.28
N GLY A 96 -37.53 11.19 -13.12
CA GLY A 96 -37.64 11.28 -14.58
C GLY A 96 -37.21 12.64 -15.16
N THR A 97 -36.47 13.43 -14.38
CA THR A 97 -36.06 14.79 -14.75
C THR A 97 -34.83 14.76 -15.65
N LEU A 98 -33.97 13.74 -15.49
CA LEU A 98 -32.78 13.51 -16.31
C LEU A 98 -33.02 12.67 -17.58
N SER A 99 -34.20 12.05 -17.74
CA SER A 99 -34.55 11.27 -18.94
C SER A 99 -35.15 12.12 -20.08
N LYS A 100 -35.10 13.46 -19.94
CA LYS A 100 -35.63 14.42 -20.92
C LYS A 100 -34.54 15.26 -21.61
N LEU A 101 -33.29 14.83 -21.51
CA LEU A 101 -32.16 15.28 -22.34
C LEU A 101 -31.89 14.23 -23.42
#